data_AF-A0A4S4MP24-F1
#
_entry.id   AF-A0A4S4MP24-F1
#
_cell.length_a   1.000
_cell.length_b   1.000
_cell.length_c   1.000
_cell.angle_alpha   90.00
_cell.angle_beta   90.00
_cell.angle_gamma   90.00
#
_symmetry.space_group_name_H-M   'P 1'
#
loop_
_entity.id
_entity.type
_entity.pdbx_description
1 polymer ?
#
loop_
_entity_poly.entity_id
_entity_poly.type
_entity_poly.pdbx_seq_one_letter_code
_entity_poly.pdbx_strand_id
1 'polypeptide(L)'
;MFTGLLSCGTQVVTELQTAAHDLAGEWRMHACKTLDDLANTAYSRLSASKDAPLCWRRLYTDTSVLRTLGDLEDAVDQTLAKVCIARLDRAIITAGPCGEGRLELVLDLIREIQSEYLNESPRPYFLYSRSRPVFPAPQSPTSVPRLPDPPSFTSFISTHSLTPFVISRYATDWPATKAWHNVQYLRTVAGPGRVVPVEVGGDYRAQDWTQRIMEWDAFVDTLRTPSTDEILYLAQHNLFKQFPKLREDVMIPDYVYASLPAPQDFPEYTPPGNDDQLVENIWLGPVGTVSPAHTVRTINHIHLPLR
;
A
#
# COMPACT_ATOMS: atom_id res chain seq x y z
N MET A 1 25.90 7.01 -1.83
CA MET A 1 24.47 6.92 -2.17
C MET A 1 24.15 6.04 -3.40
N PHE A 2 25.11 5.63 -4.26
CA PHE A 2 24.81 4.95 -5.54
C PHE A 2 25.30 3.49 -5.69
N THR A 3 25.95 2.89 -4.69
CA THR A 3 26.52 1.52 -4.79
C THR A 3 25.48 0.45 -5.13
N GLY A 4 24.25 0.59 -4.62
CA GLY A 4 23.14 -0.33 -4.94
C GLY A 4 22.51 -0.15 -6.32
N LEU A 5 22.97 0.84 -7.11
CA LEU A 5 22.47 1.11 -8.47
C LEU A 5 23.39 0.57 -9.57
N LEU A 6 24.61 0.14 -9.24
CA LEU A 6 25.57 -0.38 -10.23
C LEU A 6 25.01 -1.59 -11.01
N SER A 7 24.16 -2.41 -10.38
CA SER A 7 23.49 -3.53 -11.03
C SER A 7 22.52 -3.13 -12.15
N CYS A 8 22.14 -1.84 -12.24
CA CYS A 8 21.34 -1.30 -13.32
C CYS A 8 22.19 -0.89 -14.54
N GLY A 9 23.52 -0.91 -14.40
CA GLY A 9 24.48 -0.51 -15.43
C GLY A 9 25.16 0.81 -15.08
N THR A 10 26.46 0.91 -15.41
CA THR A 10 27.27 2.11 -15.15
C THR A 10 26.74 3.34 -15.88
N GLN A 11 26.29 3.17 -17.12
CA GLN A 11 25.69 4.25 -17.91
C GLN A 11 24.46 4.86 -17.20
N VAL A 12 23.56 4.02 -16.71
CA VAL A 12 22.35 4.46 -15.97
C VAL A 12 22.72 5.25 -14.72
N VAL A 13 23.75 4.82 -13.98
CA VAL A 13 24.23 5.54 -12.81
C VAL A 13 24.82 6.90 -13.19
N THR A 14 25.62 6.96 -14.26
CA THR A 14 26.17 8.22 -14.76
C THR A 14 25.08 9.18 -15.21
N GLU A 15 24.09 8.71 -15.97
CA GLU A 15 22.95 9.52 -16.42
C GLU A 15 22.15 10.09 -15.25
N LEU A 16 21.88 9.27 -14.22
CA LEU A 16 21.20 9.71 -13.00
C LEU A 16 22.01 10.78 -12.26
N GLN A 17 23.33 10.59 -12.13
CA GLN A 17 24.22 11.52 -11.44
C GLN A 17 24.31 12.86 -12.17
N THR A 18 24.47 12.83 -13.49
CA THR A 18 24.47 14.03 -14.33
C THR A 18 23.14 14.77 -14.22
N ALA A 19 22.01 14.05 -14.37
CA ALA A 19 20.70 14.67 -14.22
C ALA A 19 20.49 15.29 -12.84
N ALA A 20 20.90 14.59 -11.76
CA ALA A 20 20.80 15.11 -10.40
C ALA A 20 21.62 16.40 -10.19
N HIS A 21 22.82 16.47 -10.77
CA HIS A 21 23.66 17.67 -10.72
C HIS A 21 23.03 18.84 -11.49
N ASP A 22 22.46 18.56 -12.65
CA ASP A 22 21.94 19.57 -13.58
C ASP A 22 20.55 20.12 -13.18
N LEU A 23 19.89 19.53 -12.18
CA LEU A 23 18.58 19.99 -11.67
C LEU A 23 18.61 21.41 -11.11
N ALA A 24 19.71 21.83 -10.50
CA ALA A 24 19.84 23.17 -9.90
C ALA A 24 20.33 24.25 -10.88
N GLY A 25 20.51 23.90 -12.16
CA GLY A 25 21.15 24.78 -13.15
C GLY A 25 20.31 25.02 -14.40
N GLU A 26 20.94 25.64 -15.41
CA GLU A 26 20.30 25.99 -16.69
C GLU A 26 19.83 24.75 -17.48
N TRP A 27 20.36 23.57 -17.18
CA TRP A 27 20.04 22.30 -17.85
C TRP A 27 18.88 21.54 -17.20
N ARG A 28 18.18 22.14 -16.22
CA ARG A 28 17.09 21.50 -15.45
C ARG A 28 16.03 20.84 -16.33
N MET A 29 15.58 21.50 -17.41
CA MET A 29 14.59 20.92 -18.32
C MET A 29 15.08 19.64 -19.00
N HIS A 30 16.37 19.58 -19.37
CA HIS A 30 16.97 18.38 -19.93
C HIS A 30 17.11 17.29 -18.86
N ALA A 31 17.59 17.65 -17.66
CA ALA A 31 17.69 16.75 -16.52
C ALA A 31 16.34 16.11 -16.16
N CYS A 32 15.26 16.91 -16.10
CA CYS A 32 13.90 16.41 -15.85
C CYS A 32 13.47 15.38 -16.90
N LYS A 33 13.73 15.63 -18.17
CA LYS A 33 13.45 14.65 -19.24
C LYS A 33 14.25 13.37 -19.07
N THR A 34 15.54 13.47 -18.76
CA THR A 34 16.38 12.30 -18.49
C THR A 34 15.85 11.49 -17.30
N LEU A 35 15.40 12.15 -16.24
CA LEU A 35 14.80 11.48 -15.08
C LEU A 35 13.49 10.75 -15.44
N ASP A 36 12.65 11.34 -16.30
CA ASP A 36 11.44 10.69 -16.82
C ASP A 36 11.79 9.44 -17.65
N ASP A 37 12.80 9.53 -18.53
CA ASP A 37 13.26 8.40 -19.35
C ASP A 37 13.85 7.26 -18.49
N LEU A 38 14.62 7.59 -17.45
CA LEU A 38 15.15 6.62 -16.48
C LEU A 38 14.03 5.97 -15.65
N ALA A 39 13.03 6.75 -15.22
CA ALA A 39 11.85 6.22 -14.51
C ALA A 39 11.06 5.23 -15.39
N ASN A 40 10.85 5.57 -16.67
CA ASN A 40 10.17 4.68 -17.62
C ASN A 40 10.97 3.39 -17.89
N THR A 41 12.29 3.49 -17.94
CA THR A 41 13.18 2.33 -18.06
C THR A 41 13.05 1.42 -16.84
N ALA A 42 13.15 2.00 -15.64
CA ALA A 42 13.02 1.26 -14.39
C ALA A 42 11.64 0.58 -14.27
N TYR A 43 10.57 1.31 -14.57
CA TYR A 43 9.20 0.79 -14.58
C TYR A 43 9.08 -0.41 -15.52
N SER A 44 9.56 -0.27 -16.76
CA SER A 44 9.51 -1.32 -17.78
C SER A 44 10.22 -2.60 -17.32
N ARG A 45 11.37 -2.47 -16.63
CA ARG A 45 12.10 -3.59 -16.05
C ARG A 45 11.37 -4.26 -14.89
N LEU A 46 10.72 -3.47 -14.03
CA LEU A 46 9.90 -3.97 -12.93
C LEU A 46 8.64 -4.69 -13.42
N SER A 47 7.99 -4.19 -14.47
CA SER A 47 6.80 -4.83 -15.03
C SER A 47 7.11 -6.13 -15.78
N ALA A 48 8.33 -6.27 -16.30
CA ALA A 48 8.73 -7.43 -17.08
C ALA A 48 9.04 -8.68 -16.22
N SER A 49 9.37 -8.51 -14.94
CA SER A 49 9.70 -9.63 -14.05
C SER A 49 9.35 -9.34 -12.59
N LYS A 50 8.69 -10.31 -11.95
CA LYS A 50 8.42 -10.27 -10.49
C LYS A 50 9.72 -10.31 -9.67
N ASP A 51 10.78 -10.89 -10.22
CA ASP A 51 12.10 -11.03 -9.61
C ASP A 51 13.09 -9.97 -10.12
N ALA A 52 12.59 -8.85 -10.63
CA ALA A 52 13.44 -7.76 -11.10
C ALA A 52 14.43 -7.32 -9.99
N PRO A 53 15.73 -7.13 -10.34
CA PRO A 53 16.73 -6.70 -9.36
C PRO A 53 16.32 -5.45 -8.59
N LEU A 54 16.65 -5.42 -7.29
CA LEU A 54 16.32 -4.30 -6.39
C LEU A 54 16.85 -2.94 -6.88
N CYS A 55 17.90 -2.94 -7.71
CA CYS A 55 18.43 -1.71 -8.30
C CYS A 55 17.36 -0.95 -9.10
N TRP A 56 16.45 -1.64 -9.80
CA TRP A 56 15.40 -0.98 -10.60
C TRP A 56 14.34 -0.32 -9.71
N ARG A 57 14.02 -0.95 -8.56
CA ARG A 57 13.16 -0.33 -7.54
C ARG A 57 13.80 0.94 -6.98
N ARG A 58 15.09 0.86 -6.69
CA ARG A 58 15.87 2.01 -6.20
C ARG A 58 15.95 3.13 -7.25
N LEU A 59 16.23 2.78 -8.51
CA LEU A 59 16.29 3.75 -9.61
C LEU A 59 14.95 4.46 -9.78
N TYR A 60 13.85 3.71 -9.84
CA TYR A 60 12.50 4.28 -9.97
C TYR A 60 12.16 5.24 -8.83
N THR A 61 12.55 4.89 -7.60
CA THR A 61 12.35 5.75 -6.42
C THR A 61 13.19 7.03 -6.52
N ASP A 62 14.48 6.89 -6.79
CA ASP A 62 15.43 8.01 -6.81
C ASP A 62 15.08 8.99 -7.95
N THR A 63 14.72 8.51 -9.14
CA THR A 63 14.27 9.37 -10.24
C THR A 63 12.95 10.06 -9.93
N SER A 64 12.00 9.38 -9.27
CA SER A 64 10.73 9.98 -8.85
C SER A 64 10.91 11.12 -7.85
N VAL A 65 11.82 10.96 -6.90
CA VAL A 65 12.20 12.00 -5.93
C VAL A 65 12.86 13.18 -6.64
N LEU A 66 13.92 12.93 -7.41
CA LEU A 66 14.68 13.97 -8.12
C LEU A 66 13.81 14.73 -9.12
N ARG A 67 12.96 14.03 -9.87
CA ARG A 67 12.04 14.66 -10.82
C ARG A 67 11.06 15.58 -10.11
N THR A 68 10.57 15.16 -8.94
CA THR A 68 9.69 15.98 -8.10
C THR A 68 10.39 17.23 -7.60
N LEU A 69 11.62 17.10 -7.09
CA LEU A 69 12.41 18.27 -6.69
C LEU A 69 12.60 19.25 -7.87
N GLY A 70 12.84 18.74 -9.07
CA GLY A 70 12.93 19.57 -10.27
C GLY A 70 11.64 20.32 -10.63
N ASP A 71 10.46 19.76 -10.34
CA ASP A 71 9.16 20.44 -10.52
C ASP A 71 8.91 21.51 -9.46
N LEU A 72 9.42 21.32 -8.24
CA LEU A 72 9.22 22.25 -7.12
C LEU A 72 10.06 23.53 -7.23
N GLU A 73 11.04 23.56 -8.14
CA GLU A 73 11.81 24.77 -8.46
C GLU A 73 11.07 25.74 -9.40
N ASP A 74 9.87 25.38 -9.86
CA ASP A 74 8.99 26.22 -10.66
C ASP A 74 7.85 26.82 -9.82
N ALA A 75 7.05 27.72 -10.41
CA ALA A 75 5.83 28.17 -9.76
C ALA A 75 4.84 26.98 -9.65
N VAL A 76 4.69 26.45 -8.44
CA VAL A 76 3.85 25.27 -8.17
C VAL A 76 2.41 25.70 -7.93
N ASP A 77 1.52 25.29 -8.83
CA ASP A 77 0.07 25.34 -8.59
C ASP A 77 -0.45 24.04 -7.96
N GLN A 78 -1.72 24.02 -7.57
CA GLN A 78 -2.33 22.83 -6.95
C GLN A 78 -2.34 21.61 -7.89
N THR A 79 -2.35 21.81 -9.21
CA THR A 79 -2.35 20.73 -10.20
C THR A 79 -0.98 20.05 -10.22
N LEU A 80 0.09 20.84 -10.32
CA LEU A 80 1.46 20.35 -10.30
C LEU A 80 1.80 19.69 -8.95
N ALA A 81 1.32 20.26 -7.84
CA ALA A 81 1.48 19.66 -6.51
C ALA A 81 0.86 18.24 -6.44
N LYS A 82 -0.36 18.07 -6.97
CA LYS A 82 -1.02 16.75 -7.04
C LYS A 82 -0.27 15.78 -7.95
N VAL A 83 0.28 16.24 -9.08
CA VAL A 83 1.13 15.42 -9.97
C VAL A 83 2.39 14.94 -9.24
N CYS A 84 3.04 15.82 -8.47
CA CYS A 84 4.22 15.48 -7.68
C CYS A 84 3.91 14.43 -6.61
N ILE A 85 2.84 14.63 -5.83
CA ILE A 85 2.39 13.65 -4.82
C ILE A 85 2.05 12.32 -5.48
N ALA A 86 1.33 12.32 -6.59
CA ALA A 86 0.98 11.10 -7.31
C ALA A 86 2.23 10.34 -7.82
N ARG A 87 3.27 11.06 -8.26
CA ARG A 87 4.56 10.46 -8.65
C ARG A 87 5.24 9.78 -7.45
N LEU A 88 5.25 10.45 -6.30
CA LEU A 88 5.82 9.94 -5.06
C LEU A 88 5.04 8.71 -4.52
N ASP A 89 3.71 8.75 -4.51
CA ASP A 89 2.88 7.59 -4.16
C ASP A 89 3.10 6.41 -5.11
N ARG A 90 3.27 6.66 -6.41
CA ARG A 90 3.63 5.62 -7.39
C ARG A 90 4.97 4.97 -7.06
N ALA A 91 5.95 5.72 -6.57
CA ALA A 91 7.20 5.13 -6.08
C ALA A 91 6.94 4.17 -4.91
N ILE A 92 6.04 4.53 -3.99
CA ILE A 92 5.59 3.64 -2.90
C ILE A 92 4.94 2.37 -3.44
N ILE A 93 3.97 2.52 -4.34
CA ILE A 93 3.15 1.43 -4.88
C ILE A 93 3.98 0.47 -5.72
N THR A 94 4.80 0.99 -6.64
CA THR A 94 5.48 0.18 -7.65
C THR A 94 6.83 -0.34 -7.16
N ALA A 95 7.60 0.49 -6.46
CA ALA A 95 8.96 0.15 -6.10
C ALA A 95 9.13 -0.22 -4.62
N GLY A 96 8.16 0.08 -3.75
CA GLY A 96 8.26 -0.17 -2.31
C GLY A 96 9.56 0.44 -1.75
N PRO A 97 9.70 1.78 -1.79
CA PRO A 97 10.91 2.60 -1.84
C PRO A 97 12.14 1.91 -1.26
N CYS A 98 12.78 1.12 -2.11
CA CYS A 98 13.82 0.20 -1.70
C CYS A 98 15.10 0.97 -1.38
N GLY A 99 15.58 0.84 -0.14
CA GLY A 99 16.84 1.40 0.34
C GLY A 99 16.62 2.33 1.53
N GLU A 100 17.59 2.35 2.43
CA GLU A 100 17.53 3.09 3.70
C GLU A 100 17.16 4.56 3.51
N GLY A 101 16.20 5.04 4.32
CA GLY A 101 15.74 6.43 4.37
C GLY A 101 14.85 6.89 3.22
N ARG A 102 14.59 6.06 2.20
CA ARG A 102 13.86 6.49 1.00
C ARG A 102 12.36 6.58 1.23
N LEU A 103 11.79 5.68 2.01
CA LEU A 103 10.36 5.73 2.32
C LEU A 103 10.06 7.01 3.10
N GLU A 104 10.88 7.30 4.10
CA GLU A 104 10.81 8.49 4.94
C GLU A 104 10.95 9.76 4.11
N LEU A 105 11.95 9.83 3.23
CA LEU A 105 12.15 10.96 2.32
C LEU A 105 10.93 11.19 1.40
N VAL A 106 10.37 10.12 0.83
CA VAL A 106 9.18 10.21 -0.03
C VAL A 106 7.98 10.73 0.76
N LEU A 107 7.77 10.22 1.98
CA LEU A 107 6.66 10.64 2.84
C LEU A 107 6.81 12.07 3.36
N ASP A 108 8.04 12.49 3.67
CA ASP A 108 8.35 13.86 4.09
C ASP A 108 8.10 14.83 2.93
N LEU A 109 8.56 14.52 1.71
CA LEU A 109 8.27 15.35 0.54
C LEU A 109 6.78 15.45 0.26
N ILE A 110 6.02 14.35 0.35
CA ILE A 110 4.55 14.40 0.23
C ILE A 110 3.97 15.36 1.27
N ARG A 111 4.40 15.27 2.53
CA ARG A 111 3.90 16.12 3.62
C ARG A 111 4.17 17.60 3.36
N GLU A 112 5.40 17.94 2.97
CA GLU A 112 5.79 19.33 2.67
C GLU A 112 4.96 19.88 1.49
N ILE A 113 4.81 19.11 0.41
CA ILE A 113 4.00 19.53 -0.75
C ILE A 113 2.53 19.75 -0.34
N GLN A 114 1.98 18.86 0.49
CA GLN A 114 0.62 19.01 1.01
C GLN A 114 0.46 20.30 1.83
N SER A 115 1.38 20.58 2.75
CA SER A 115 1.31 21.76 3.63
C SER A 115 1.56 23.08 2.91
N GLU A 116 2.44 23.10 1.92
CA GLU A 116 2.78 24.33 1.20
C GLU A 116 1.75 24.67 0.12
N TYR A 117 1.30 23.68 -0.67
CA TYR A 117 0.54 23.94 -1.90
C TYR A 117 -0.92 23.51 -1.87
N LEU A 118 -1.31 22.58 -0.98
CA LEU A 118 -2.64 21.97 -0.97
C LEU A 118 -3.42 22.24 0.32
N ASN A 119 -3.27 23.42 0.92
CA ASN A 119 -4.06 23.84 2.09
C ASN A 119 -5.57 23.84 1.80
N GLU A 120 -6.19 22.65 1.85
CA GLU A 120 -7.61 22.44 1.65
C GLU A 120 -8.33 22.59 2.98
N SER A 121 -9.41 23.37 2.98
CA SER A 121 -10.30 23.46 4.15
C SER A 121 -10.92 22.08 4.41
N PRO A 122 -11.06 21.65 5.68
CA PRO A 122 -11.69 20.38 5.98
C PRO A 122 -13.11 20.37 5.39
N ARG A 123 -13.37 19.41 4.49
CA ARG A 123 -14.71 19.26 3.92
C ARG A 123 -15.67 18.88 5.06
N PRO A 124 -16.86 19.50 5.15
CA PRO A 124 -17.84 19.12 6.16
C PRO A 124 -18.32 17.69 5.91
N TYR A 125 -18.26 16.85 6.93
CA TYR A 125 -18.74 15.47 6.86
C TYR A 125 -19.78 15.19 7.94
N PHE A 126 -20.79 14.42 7.55
CA PHE A 126 -21.83 13.94 8.43
C PHE A 126 -21.56 12.48 8.83
N LEU A 127 -21.65 12.18 10.12
CA LEU A 127 -21.59 10.81 10.63
C LEU A 127 -22.80 10.05 10.11
N TYR A 128 -22.56 9.01 9.30
CA TYR A 128 -23.64 8.18 8.75
C TYR A 128 -23.96 6.99 9.65
N SER A 129 -25.24 6.63 9.69
CA SER A 129 -25.75 5.49 10.45
C SER A 129 -25.32 4.16 9.83
N ARG A 130 -24.78 3.24 10.64
CA ARG A 130 -24.41 1.89 10.20
C ARG A 130 -25.66 1.12 9.74
N SER A 131 -25.76 0.81 8.44
CA SER A 131 -26.53 -0.35 8.00
C SER A 131 -25.64 -1.59 8.14
N ARG A 132 -26.13 -2.64 8.80
CA ARG A 132 -25.44 -3.94 8.81
C ARG A 132 -25.76 -4.65 7.49
N PRO A 133 -24.80 -4.82 6.57
CA PRO A 133 -25.04 -5.61 5.38
C PRO A 133 -25.36 -7.07 5.78
N VAL A 134 -26.36 -7.64 5.13
CA VAL A 134 -26.66 -9.07 5.22
C VAL A 134 -25.76 -9.79 4.23
N PHE A 135 -24.86 -10.62 4.74
CA PHE A 135 -23.98 -11.42 3.89
C PHE A 135 -24.67 -12.77 3.57
N PRO A 136 -24.48 -13.30 2.36
CA PRO A 136 -24.92 -14.66 2.05
C PRO A 136 -24.26 -15.66 2.98
N ALA A 137 -24.95 -16.77 3.25
CA ALA A 137 -24.44 -17.83 4.11
C ALA A 137 -23.11 -18.38 3.55
N PRO A 138 -22.14 -18.72 4.42
CA PRO A 138 -20.88 -19.32 3.98
C PRO A 138 -21.17 -20.63 3.23
N GLN A 139 -20.44 -20.86 2.13
CA GLN A 139 -20.58 -22.07 1.31
C GLN A 139 -19.89 -23.32 1.90
N SER A 140 -19.18 -23.18 3.03
CA SER A 140 -18.49 -24.29 3.70
C SER A 140 -19.46 -25.11 4.55
N PRO A 141 -19.46 -26.45 4.45
CA PRO A 141 -20.26 -27.33 5.32
C PRO A 141 -19.74 -27.36 6.77
N THR A 142 -18.48 -26.96 7.00
CA THR A 142 -17.83 -26.99 8.31
C THR A 142 -17.71 -25.58 8.87
N SER A 143 -18.16 -25.40 10.12
CA SER A 143 -17.99 -24.16 10.86
C SER A 143 -16.55 -24.01 11.36
N VAL A 144 -15.97 -22.82 11.18
CA VAL A 144 -14.66 -22.48 11.76
C VAL A 144 -14.84 -22.28 13.28
N PRO A 145 -14.06 -22.98 14.13
CA PRO A 145 -14.11 -22.80 15.58
C PRO A 145 -13.95 -21.34 16.01
N ARG A 146 -14.75 -20.90 16.98
CA ARG A 146 -14.67 -19.56 17.56
C ARG A 146 -14.20 -19.65 19.00
N LEU A 147 -13.04 -19.07 19.27
CA LEU A 147 -12.51 -18.93 20.62
C LEU A 147 -13.05 -17.62 21.23
N PRO A 148 -13.57 -17.63 22.46
CA PRO A 148 -14.08 -16.43 23.12
C PRO A 148 -12.96 -15.49 23.56
N ASP A 149 -11.79 -16.07 23.84
CA ASP A 149 -10.61 -15.41 24.36
C ASP A 149 -9.37 -15.86 23.57
N PRO A 150 -8.29 -15.06 23.52
CA PRO A 150 -7.07 -15.43 22.82
C PRO A 150 -6.40 -16.65 23.49
N PRO A 151 -6.05 -17.72 22.75
CA PRO A 151 -5.33 -18.85 23.33
C PRO A 151 -3.95 -18.42 23.84
N SER A 152 -3.41 -19.11 24.85
CA SER A 152 -2.01 -18.87 25.22
C SER A 152 -1.09 -19.16 24.03
N PHE A 153 0.08 -18.53 23.99
CA PHE A 153 1.05 -18.74 22.91
C PHE A 153 1.43 -20.23 22.74
N THR A 154 1.59 -20.95 23.85
CA THR A 154 1.83 -22.40 23.85
C THR A 154 0.64 -23.17 23.26
N SER A 155 -0.58 -22.84 23.66
CA SER A 155 -1.80 -23.48 23.13
C SER A 155 -1.98 -23.19 21.64
N PHE A 156 -1.65 -21.99 21.18
CA PHE A 156 -1.63 -21.66 19.76
C PHE A 156 -0.70 -22.60 19.00
N ILE A 157 0.58 -22.69 19.41
CA ILE A 157 1.58 -23.53 18.76
C ILE A 157 1.15 -25.00 18.73
N SER A 158 0.72 -25.55 19.88
CA SER A 158 0.45 -26.99 20.02
C SER A 158 -0.88 -27.45 19.44
N THR A 159 -1.87 -26.57 19.34
CA THR A 159 -3.27 -26.99 19.12
C THR A 159 -3.97 -26.24 18.00
N HIS A 160 -3.63 -24.98 17.75
CA HIS A 160 -4.40 -24.13 16.84
C HIS A 160 -3.65 -23.71 15.57
N SER A 161 -2.33 -23.81 15.54
CA SER A 161 -1.46 -23.35 14.45
C SER A 161 -1.73 -23.99 13.08
N LEU A 162 -2.29 -25.20 13.05
CA LEU A 162 -2.52 -25.98 11.81
C LEU A 162 -3.99 -26.00 11.34
N THR A 163 -4.90 -25.35 12.06
CA THR A 163 -6.33 -25.36 11.70
C THR A 163 -6.92 -23.95 11.76
N PRO A 164 -7.85 -23.59 10.87
CA PRO A 164 -8.50 -22.28 10.94
C PRO A 164 -9.30 -22.11 12.24
N PHE A 165 -9.19 -20.93 12.87
CA PHE A 165 -10.02 -20.54 14.01
C PHE A 165 -10.27 -19.02 14.00
N VAL A 166 -11.26 -18.56 14.76
CA VAL A 166 -11.56 -17.15 14.95
C VAL A 166 -11.40 -16.80 16.42
N ILE A 167 -10.56 -15.80 16.73
CA ILE A 167 -10.52 -15.21 18.07
C ILE A 167 -11.55 -14.09 18.13
N SER A 168 -12.58 -14.27 18.94
CA SER A 168 -13.60 -13.25 19.15
C SER A 168 -13.00 -12.10 19.95
N ARG A 169 -13.37 -10.86 19.60
CA ARG A 169 -13.00 -9.64 20.32
C ARG A 169 -11.49 -9.31 20.39
N TYR A 170 -10.62 -10.02 19.67
CA TYR A 170 -9.17 -9.76 19.74
C TYR A 170 -8.78 -8.31 19.44
N ALA A 171 -9.47 -7.69 18.48
CA ALA A 171 -9.18 -6.33 18.01
C ALA A 171 -10.06 -5.25 18.65
N THR A 172 -10.85 -5.53 19.70
CA THR A 172 -11.82 -4.54 20.23
C THR A 172 -11.20 -3.26 20.74
N ASP A 173 -9.95 -3.33 21.21
CA ASP A 173 -9.24 -2.19 21.77
C ASP A 173 -8.40 -1.43 20.74
N TRP A 174 -8.39 -1.89 19.48
CA TRP A 174 -7.67 -1.21 18.41
C TRP A 174 -8.29 0.16 18.13
N PRO A 175 -7.51 1.25 18.10
CA PRO A 175 -8.03 2.56 17.68
C PRO A 175 -8.78 2.52 16.35
N ALA A 176 -8.35 1.64 15.43
CA ALA A 176 -8.97 1.45 14.12
C ALA A 176 -10.48 1.13 14.20
N THR A 177 -10.93 0.38 15.22
CA THR A 177 -12.35 0.04 15.41
C THR A 177 -13.25 1.24 15.68
N LYS A 178 -12.67 2.33 16.20
CA LYS A 178 -13.35 3.59 16.53
C LYS A 178 -13.08 4.69 15.49
N ALA A 179 -11.95 4.62 14.78
CA ALA A 179 -11.51 5.69 13.90
C ALA A 179 -11.82 5.43 12.43
N TRP A 180 -11.60 4.20 11.91
CA TRP A 180 -11.58 3.96 10.46
C TRP A 180 -12.96 3.97 9.81
N HIS A 181 -14.04 3.84 10.59
CA HIS A 181 -15.37 4.08 10.07
C HIS A 181 -15.61 5.56 9.75
N ASN A 182 -14.80 6.47 10.27
CA ASN A 182 -14.89 7.89 9.95
C ASN A 182 -14.12 8.18 8.67
N VAL A 183 -14.85 8.45 7.61
CA VAL A 183 -14.32 8.80 6.29
C VAL A 183 -13.42 10.04 6.36
N GLN A 184 -13.76 11.00 7.22
CA GLN A 184 -12.94 12.19 7.43
C GLN A 184 -11.63 11.85 8.12
N TYR A 185 -11.63 10.89 9.05
CA TYR A 185 -10.38 10.42 9.66
C TYR A 185 -9.43 9.85 8.60
N LEU A 186 -9.94 8.99 7.72
CA LEU A 186 -9.17 8.41 6.61
C LEU A 186 -8.58 9.47 5.67
N ARG A 187 -9.31 10.56 5.41
CA ARG A 187 -8.83 11.70 4.63
C ARG A 187 -7.77 12.50 5.36
N THR A 188 -8.03 12.84 6.61
CA THR A 188 -7.09 13.61 7.44
C THR A 188 -5.76 12.88 7.62
N VAL A 189 -5.78 11.55 7.79
CA VAL A 189 -4.57 10.74 7.91
C VAL A 189 -3.75 10.71 6.62
N ALA A 190 -4.39 10.65 5.46
CA ALA A 190 -3.68 10.61 4.18
C ALA A 190 -3.17 11.99 3.73
N GLY A 191 -3.92 13.04 4.06
CA GLY A 191 -3.77 14.38 3.48
C GLY A 191 -4.26 14.45 2.03
N PRO A 192 -4.31 15.64 1.43
CA PRO A 192 -4.84 15.86 0.09
C PRO A 192 -3.92 15.33 -1.02
N GLY A 193 -4.47 15.05 -2.19
CA GLY A 193 -3.70 14.75 -3.41
C GLY A 193 -3.08 13.35 -3.49
N ARG A 194 -3.33 12.48 -2.51
CA ARG A 194 -2.83 11.09 -2.49
C ARG A 194 -3.52 10.20 -3.51
N VAL A 195 -2.81 9.19 -4.00
CA VAL A 195 -3.34 8.18 -4.94
C VAL A 195 -3.10 6.76 -4.44
N VAL A 196 -4.04 5.86 -4.72
CA VAL A 196 -3.99 4.45 -4.27
C VAL A 196 -4.24 3.48 -5.42
N PRO A 197 -3.67 2.26 -5.37
CA PRO A 197 -4.01 1.21 -6.33
C PRO A 197 -5.36 0.60 -5.96
N VAL A 198 -6.22 0.44 -6.95
CA VAL A 198 -7.53 -0.21 -6.80
C VAL A 198 -7.72 -1.27 -7.88
N GLU A 199 -8.31 -2.39 -7.48
CA GLU A 199 -8.92 -3.34 -8.39
C GLU A 199 -10.27 -2.81 -8.86
N VAL A 200 -10.54 -3.01 -10.14
CA VAL A 200 -11.76 -2.60 -10.83
C VAL A 200 -12.44 -3.85 -11.36
N GLY A 201 -13.70 -4.06 -10.99
CA GLY A 201 -14.49 -5.23 -11.34
C GLY A 201 -14.81 -6.13 -10.15
N GLY A 202 -15.78 -7.04 -10.32
CA GLY A 202 -16.29 -7.87 -9.22
C GLY A 202 -15.47 -9.13 -8.92
N ASP A 203 -14.66 -9.60 -9.87
CA ASP A 203 -13.91 -10.86 -9.78
C ASP A 203 -12.59 -10.75 -10.57
N TYR A 204 -11.44 -10.94 -9.90
CA TYR A 204 -10.12 -10.86 -10.55
C TYR A 204 -9.86 -11.90 -11.63
N ARG A 205 -10.76 -12.87 -11.80
CA ARG A 205 -10.70 -13.89 -12.85
C ARG A 205 -11.50 -13.48 -14.09
N ALA A 206 -12.32 -12.43 -14.00
CA ALA A 206 -13.15 -11.97 -15.10
C ALA A 206 -12.34 -11.15 -16.12
N GLN A 207 -12.80 -11.12 -17.38
CA GLN A 207 -12.09 -10.44 -18.48
C GLN A 207 -12.13 -8.92 -18.37
N ASP A 208 -13.14 -8.38 -17.68
CA ASP A 208 -13.34 -6.97 -17.39
C ASP A 208 -12.55 -6.50 -16.16
N TRP A 209 -11.87 -7.40 -15.45
CA TRP A 209 -11.05 -7.02 -14.31
C TRP A 209 -9.79 -6.29 -14.76
N THR A 210 -9.48 -5.21 -14.04
CA THR A 210 -8.27 -4.44 -14.24
C THR A 210 -7.80 -3.82 -12.93
N GLN A 211 -6.63 -3.18 -12.96
CA GLN A 211 -6.12 -2.37 -11.88
C GLN A 211 -5.83 -0.96 -12.38
N ARG A 212 -6.16 0.04 -11.56
CA ARG A 212 -5.77 1.42 -11.82
C ARG A 212 -5.30 2.11 -10.55
N ILE A 213 -4.53 3.17 -10.73
CA ILE A 213 -4.22 4.10 -9.66
C ILE A 213 -5.23 5.24 -9.75
N MET A 214 -5.90 5.55 -8.64
CA MET A 214 -6.89 6.61 -8.57
C MET A 214 -6.68 7.48 -7.33
N GLU A 215 -7.32 8.64 -7.32
CA GLU A 215 -7.30 9.53 -6.15
C GLU A 215 -7.89 8.86 -4.92
N TRP A 216 -7.21 8.99 -3.78
CA TRP A 216 -7.65 8.48 -2.49
C TRP A 216 -9.03 9.03 -2.11
N ASP A 217 -9.23 10.33 -2.27
CA ASP A 217 -10.51 10.97 -1.95
C ASP A 217 -11.67 10.42 -2.76
N ALA A 218 -11.46 10.21 -4.07
CA ALA A 218 -12.47 9.63 -4.95
C ALA A 218 -12.77 8.17 -4.57
N PHE A 219 -11.75 7.37 -4.23
CA PHE A 219 -11.95 6.00 -3.76
C PHE A 219 -12.75 5.98 -2.45
N VAL A 220 -12.38 6.83 -1.50
CA VAL A 220 -13.01 6.92 -0.19
C VAL A 220 -14.49 7.35 -0.28
N ASP A 221 -14.85 8.19 -1.26
CA ASP A 221 -16.27 8.53 -1.55
C ASP A 221 -17.09 7.28 -1.93
N THR A 222 -16.50 6.36 -2.70
CA THR A 222 -17.19 5.13 -3.14
C THR A 222 -17.51 4.15 -2.02
N LEU A 223 -16.79 4.22 -0.88
CA LEU A 223 -17.06 3.39 0.29
C LEU A 223 -18.42 3.69 0.92
N ARG A 224 -18.99 4.86 0.65
CA ARG A 224 -20.29 5.30 1.17
C ARG A 224 -21.38 5.29 0.12
N THR A 225 -21.08 5.79 -1.05
CA THR A 225 -21.98 5.76 -2.21
C THR A 225 -21.35 4.86 -3.27
N PRO A 226 -21.49 3.53 -3.11
CA PRO A 226 -20.95 2.60 -4.10
C PRO A 226 -21.58 2.89 -5.45
N SER A 227 -20.73 2.93 -6.48
CA SER A 227 -21.21 2.99 -7.85
C SER A 227 -22.03 1.74 -8.16
N THR A 228 -23.12 1.89 -8.92
CA THR A 228 -23.88 0.75 -9.44
C THR A 228 -23.16 0.06 -10.60
N ASP A 229 -22.21 0.76 -11.22
CA ASP A 229 -21.65 0.37 -12.51
C ASP A 229 -20.25 -0.24 -12.39
N GLU A 230 -19.51 0.09 -11.31
CA GLU A 230 -18.11 -0.31 -11.12
C GLU A 230 -17.82 -0.66 -9.66
N ILE A 231 -17.36 -1.88 -9.38
CA ILE A 231 -16.87 -2.28 -8.06
C ILE A 231 -15.40 -1.89 -7.94
N LEU A 232 -15.08 -1.07 -6.94
CA LEU A 232 -13.73 -0.63 -6.64
C LEU A 232 -13.25 -1.26 -5.34
N TYR A 233 -12.11 -1.94 -5.40
CA TYR A 233 -11.59 -2.69 -4.26
C TYR A 233 -10.10 -2.41 -4.06
N LEU A 234 -9.74 -1.74 -2.96
CA LEU A 234 -8.35 -1.62 -2.53
C LEU A 234 -8.02 -2.93 -1.82
N ALA A 235 -7.34 -3.83 -2.52
CA ALA A 235 -7.01 -5.16 -2.04
C ALA A 235 -5.50 -5.39 -2.06
N GLN A 236 -5.03 -6.21 -1.11
CA GLN A 236 -3.65 -6.71 -1.08
C GLN A 236 -2.58 -5.60 -1.16
N HIS A 237 -2.85 -4.45 -0.54
CA HIS A 237 -1.95 -3.32 -0.56
C HIS A 237 -1.45 -2.98 0.85
N ASN A 238 -0.13 -2.81 1.00
CA ASN A 238 0.46 -2.31 2.24
C ASN A 238 0.22 -0.80 2.37
N LEU A 239 -1.02 -0.43 2.70
CA LEU A 239 -1.45 0.95 2.83
C LEU A 239 -0.72 1.67 3.98
N PHE A 240 -0.19 0.93 4.97
CA PHE A 240 0.61 1.51 6.05
C PHE A 240 1.90 2.17 5.56
N LYS A 241 2.49 1.69 4.47
CA LYS A 241 3.64 2.36 3.85
C LYS A 241 3.28 3.72 3.25
N GLN A 242 2.06 3.88 2.75
CA GLN A 242 1.59 5.18 2.24
C GLN A 242 1.11 6.09 3.37
N PHE A 243 0.37 5.52 4.33
CA PHE A 243 -0.28 6.23 5.43
C PHE A 243 0.19 5.66 6.79
N PRO A 244 1.42 5.98 7.25
CA PRO A 244 1.98 5.41 8.48
C PRO A 244 1.12 5.62 9.72
N LYS A 245 0.37 6.72 9.78
CA LYS A 245 -0.52 7.01 10.91
C LYS A 245 -1.62 5.94 11.08
N LEU A 246 -2.06 5.28 10.01
CA LEU A 246 -2.99 4.15 10.11
C LEU A 246 -2.35 2.94 10.81
N ARG A 247 -1.02 2.78 10.71
CA ARG A 247 -0.32 1.66 11.34
C ARG A 247 -0.34 1.74 12.86
N GLU A 248 -0.41 2.95 13.41
CA GLU A 248 -0.54 3.21 14.85
C GLU A 248 -1.92 2.79 15.39
N ASP A 249 -2.92 2.61 14.52
CA ASP A 249 -4.28 2.24 14.91
C ASP A 249 -4.49 0.72 15.07
N VAL A 250 -3.47 -0.07 14.75
CA VAL A 250 -3.52 -1.54 14.74
C VAL A 250 -2.37 -2.12 15.56
N MET A 251 -2.61 -3.28 16.18
CA MET A 251 -1.59 -4.02 16.93
C MET A 251 -1.21 -5.29 16.18
N ILE A 252 0.08 -5.64 16.12
CA ILE A 252 0.49 -6.93 15.55
C ILE A 252 0.13 -8.04 16.55
N PRO A 253 -0.60 -9.08 16.15
CA PRO A 253 -0.86 -10.22 17.03
C PRO A 253 0.41 -11.01 17.33
N ASP A 254 0.69 -11.31 18.61
CA ASP A 254 1.91 -12.02 19.04
C ASP A 254 2.13 -13.36 18.30
N TYR A 255 1.05 -14.04 17.90
CA TYR A 255 1.08 -15.34 17.22
C TYR A 255 1.88 -15.33 15.91
N VAL A 256 2.04 -14.17 15.26
CA VAL A 256 2.84 -14.09 14.02
C VAL A 256 4.31 -14.43 14.27
N TYR A 257 4.79 -14.25 15.50
CA TYR A 257 6.16 -14.54 15.92
C TYR A 257 6.36 -15.96 16.47
N ALA A 258 5.41 -16.87 16.24
CA ALA A 258 5.49 -18.26 16.68
C ALA A 258 6.57 -19.10 15.96
N SER A 259 7.24 -18.56 14.94
CA SER A 259 8.31 -19.22 14.17
C SER A 259 7.96 -20.67 13.80
N LEU A 260 6.75 -20.87 13.27
CA LEU A 260 6.26 -22.19 12.88
C LEU A 260 7.13 -22.77 11.75
N PRO A 261 7.30 -24.11 11.69
CA PRO A 261 8.01 -24.74 10.59
C PRO A 261 7.29 -24.51 9.26
N ALA A 262 8.03 -24.62 8.16
CA ALA A 262 7.45 -24.57 6.82
C ALA A 262 6.32 -25.62 6.69
N PRO A 263 5.19 -25.26 6.06
CA PRO A 263 4.10 -26.19 5.81
C PRO A 263 4.58 -27.41 5.01
N GLN A 264 4.02 -28.60 5.27
CA GLN A 264 4.41 -29.83 4.57
C GLN A 264 4.16 -29.74 3.05
N ASP A 265 3.12 -29.02 2.65
CA ASP A 265 2.74 -28.76 1.26
C ASP A 265 3.54 -27.62 0.62
N PHE A 266 4.30 -26.86 1.42
CA PHE A 266 5.17 -25.78 0.94
C PHE A 266 6.50 -25.71 1.71
N PRO A 267 7.38 -26.74 1.57
CA PRO A 267 8.62 -26.85 2.34
C PRO A 267 9.67 -25.77 2.00
N GLU A 268 9.53 -25.12 0.84
CA GLU A 268 10.40 -24.03 0.38
C GLU A 268 10.02 -22.67 0.96
N TYR A 269 9.03 -22.60 1.85
CA TYR A 269 8.61 -21.35 2.46
C TYR A 269 9.78 -20.65 3.15
N THR A 270 10.00 -19.40 2.74
CA THR A 270 10.87 -18.46 3.45
C THR A 270 10.03 -17.28 3.94
N PRO A 271 10.22 -16.84 5.20
CA PRO A 271 9.59 -15.62 5.67
C PRO A 271 10.01 -14.42 4.80
N PRO A 272 9.16 -13.37 4.71
CA PRO A 272 9.52 -12.11 4.08
C PRO A 272 10.87 -11.58 4.58
N GLY A 273 11.70 -11.07 3.68
CA GLY A 273 13.04 -10.56 4.01
C GLY A 273 13.08 -9.17 4.66
N ASN A 274 11.97 -8.67 5.22
CA ASN A 274 11.94 -7.42 5.98
C ASN A 274 12.18 -7.69 7.47
N ASP A 275 12.42 -6.63 8.25
CA ASP A 275 12.82 -6.73 9.66
C ASP A 275 11.80 -7.51 10.51
N ASP A 276 10.51 -7.30 10.26
CA ASP A 276 9.43 -7.99 10.97
C ASP A 276 9.17 -9.41 10.48
N GLN A 277 9.67 -9.78 9.29
CA GLN A 277 9.31 -11.00 8.56
C GLN A 277 7.80 -11.12 8.31
N LEU A 278 7.11 -10.00 8.07
CA LEU A 278 5.66 -9.94 7.89
C LEU A 278 5.27 -9.29 6.57
N VAL A 279 4.12 -9.71 6.03
CA VAL A 279 3.42 -8.98 4.97
C VAL A 279 2.17 -8.37 5.56
N GLU A 280 2.14 -7.04 5.65
CA GLU A 280 0.97 -6.29 6.10
C GLU A 280 0.22 -5.76 4.90
N ASN A 281 -1.07 -6.07 4.81
CA ASN A 281 -1.96 -5.61 3.75
C ASN A 281 -3.27 -5.12 4.33
N ILE A 282 -3.90 -4.18 3.63
CA ILE A 282 -5.24 -3.70 3.90
C ILE A 282 -6.16 -4.10 2.75
N TRP A 283 -7.38 -4.47 3.12
CA TRP A 283 -8.50 -4.69 2.23
C TRP A 283 -9.59 -3.70 2.62
N LEU A 284 -9.92 -2.81 1.69
CA LEU A 284 -10.92 -1.77 1.87
C LEU A 284 -11.78 -1.70 0.61
N GLY A 285 -13.10 -1.72 0.77
CA GLY A 285 -14.02 -1.70 -0.35
C GLY A 285 -15.47 -1.59 0.10
N PRO A 286 -16.39 -1.25 -0.82
CA PRO A 286 -17.81 -1.18 -0.53
C PRO A 286 -18.43 -2.55 -0.26
N VAL A 287 -19.69 -2.55 0.17
CA VAL A 287 -20.48 -3.79 0.24
C VAL A 287 -20.50 -4.50 -1.12
N GLY A 288 -20.29 -5.81 -1.12
CA GLY A 288 -20.31 -6.63 -2.34
C GLY A 288 -18.96 -6.91 -2.96
N THR A 289 -17.85 -6.37 -2.44
CA THR A 289 -16.51 -6.80 -2.87
C THR A 289 -16.28 -8.28 -2.58
N VAL A 290 -15.76 -9.01 -3.56
CA VAL A 290 -15.46 -10.44 -3.46
C VAL A 290 -13.99 -10.68 -3.74
N SER A 291 -13.34 -11.46 -2.89
CA SER A 291 -12.07 -12.12 -3.21
C SER A 291 -12.38 -13.58 -3.53
N PRO A 292 -12.35 -13.99 -4.82
CA PRO A 292 -12.50 -15.39 -5.20
C PRO A 292 -11.60 -16.35 -4.42
N ALA A 293 -12.02 -17.61 -4.34
CA ALA A 293 -11.26 -18.65 -3.62
C ALA A 293 -9.86 -18.85 -4.23
N HIS A 294 -8.83 -18.80 -3.38
CA HIS A 294 -7.42 -18.98 -3.74
C HIS A 294 -6.61 -19.48 -2.54
N THR A 295 -5.37 -19.90 -2.79
CA THR A 295 -4.39 -20.23 -1.75
C THR A 295 -3.37 -19.12 -1.61
N VAL A 296 -2.92 -18.88 -0.38
CA VAL A 296 -1.85 -17.92 -0.07
C VAL A 296 -0.63 -18.69 0.39
N ARG A 297 0.56 -18.26 -0.02
CA ARG A 297 1.85 -18.93 0.27
C ARG A 297 2.59 -18.30 1.45
N THR A 298 1.86 -17.85 2.47
CA THR A 298 2.43 -17.30 3.71
C THR A 298 1.89 -18.04 4.94
N ILE A 299 2.74 -18.21 5.95
CA ILE A 299 2.36 -18.77 7.25
C ILE A 299 1.61 -17.69 8.06
N ASN A 300 0.61 -18.09 8.85
CA ASN A 300 -0.15 -17.22 9.76
C ASN A 300 -0.83 -16.03 9.07
N HIS A 301 -1.66 -16.31 8.07
CA HIS A 301 -2.49 -15.28 7.44
C HIS A 301 -3.61 -14.83 8.40
N ILE A 302 -3.36 -13.77 9.17
CA ILE A 302 -4.34 -13.21 10.10
C ILE A 302 -5.17 -12.16 9.37
N HIS A 303 -6.45 -12.45 9.17
CA HIS A 303 -7.43 -11.47 8.71
C HIS A 303 -8.13 -10.82 9.89
N LEU A 304 -8.09 -9.49 9.94
CA LEU A 304 -8.72 -8.69 10.98
C LEU A 304 -9.79 -7.80 10.35
N PRO A 305 -11.03 -8.30 10.22
CA PRO A 305 -12.10 -7.52 9.63
C PRO A 305 -12.53 -6.42 10.60
N LEU A 306 -12.21 -5.18 10.26
CA LEU A 306 -12.77 -3.99 10.89
C LEU A 306 -14.10 -3.68 10.18
N ARG A 307 -15.22 -3.84 10.90
CA ARG A 307 -16.59 -3.59 10.41
C ARG A 307 -17.14 -2.25 10.92
#